data_AF-G4MNI4-F1
#
_entry.id   AF-G4MNI4-F1
#
_cell.length_a   1.000
_cell.length_b   1.000
_cell.length_c   1.000
_cell.angle_alpha   90.00
_cell.angle_beta   90.00
_cell.angle_gamma   90.00
#
_symmetry.space_group_name_H-M   'P 1'
#
loop_
_entity.id
_entity.type
_entity.pdbx_description
1 polymer ?
#
loop_
_entity_poly.entity_id
_entity_poly.type
_entity_poly.pdbx_seq_one_letter_code
_entity_poly.pdbx_strand_id
1 'polypeptide(L)'
;MDTENKFAIHAACREGRYAAVESLLNVDPKLANRKDDDGRLPIHWAVSSNQFEITNLLVAQKNFDPDVQDDSGWTPLMIAVSIKDGEKLVDLLLGKGADVNEKNNSGQTALHFAASKNNLDVARKLLDQKPPASARVRDRRGQYALHRAAAVGSTPMVNLLIGQGKSPLNATDSDGQTALHHAIAEGHGDTAVALLKAGAETDKKDADGNLAIDLAPDREVRKYIEQVAEREGVDLPSGSSA
;
A
#
# COMPACT_ATOMS: atom_id res chain seq x y z
N MET A 1 16.89 32.85 13.03
CA MET A 1 16.49 32.38 14.38
C MET A 1 14.97 32.31 14.53
N ASP A 2 14.19 31.97 13.48
CA ASP A 2 12.71 31.98 13.60
C ASP A 2 12.02 30.77 12.94
N THR A 3 12.78 29.76 12.53
CA THR A 3 12.23 28.51 11.98
C THR A 3 11.78 27.54 13.07
N GLU A 4 12.42 27.55 14.25
CA GLU A 4 12.00 26.71 15.38
C GLU A 4 10.61 27.06 15.92
N ASN A 5 10.19 28.33 15.79
CA ASN A 5 8.87 28.77 16.27
C ASN A 5 7.76 28.52 15.24
N LYS A 6 8.04 28.67 13.93
CA LYS A 6 7.03 28.57 12.87
C LYS A 6 6.32 27.21 12.83
N PHE A 7 7.02 26.12 13.16
CA PHE A 7 6.52 24.74 13.09
C PHE A 7 6.78 23.96 14.39
N ALA A 8 6.76 24.65 15.54
CA ALA A 8 7.03 24.06 16.84
C ALA A 8 6.11 22.85 17.14
N ILE A 9 4.84 22.92 16.74
CA ILE A 9 3.89 21.81 16.92
C ILE A 9 4.25 20.59 16.06
N HIS A 10 4.70 20.78 14.82
CA HIS A 10 5.14 19.68 13.94
C HIS A 10 6.35 18.96 14.53
N ALA A 11 7.34 19.72 14.99
CA ALA A 11 8.53 19.16 15.65
C ALA A 11 8.16 18.41 16.93
N ALA A 12 7.29 18.98 17.78
CA ALA A 12 6.79 18.32 18.98
C ALA A 12 6.03 17.02 18.68
N CYS A 13 5.22 17.00 17.62
CA CYS A 13 4.54 15.78 17.15
C CYS A 13 5.52 14.72 16.64
N ARG A 14 6.53 15.10 15.86
CA ARG A 14 7.57 14.18 15.35
C ARG A 14 8.41 13.58 16.48
N GLU A 15 8.73 14.39 17.47
CA GLU A 15 9.65 14.04 18.57
C GLU A 15 8.95 13.39 19.77
N GLY A 16 7.63 13.22 19.74
CA GLY A 16 6.88 12.59 20.84
C GLY A 16 6.71 13.49 22.07
N ARG A 17 6.84 14.82 21.94
CA ARG A 17 6.73 15.77 23.05
C ARG A 17 5.28 16.07 23.40
N TYR A 18 4.57 15.09 23.97
CA TYR A 18 3.13 15.18 24.28
C TYR A 18 2.75 16.47 25.03
N ALA A 19 3.43 16.78 26.13
CA ALA A 19 3.12 17.97 26.95
C ALA A 19 3.28 19.29 26.16
N ALA A 20 4.23 19.35 25.22
CA ALA A 20 4.40 20.51 24.35
C ALA A 20 3.27 20.60 23.34
N VAL A 21 2.84 19.49 22.72
CA VAL A 21 1.70 19.46 21.81
C VAL A 21 0.42 19.90 22.54
N GLU A 22 0.15 19.33 23.72
CA GLU A 22 -1.02 19.66 24.53
C GLU A 22 -1.04 21.14 24.94
N SER A 23 0.10 21.67 25.41
CA SER A 23 0.22 23.08 25.76
C SER A 23 -0.01 24.00 24.56
N LEU A 24 0.57 23.68 23.40
CA LEU A 24 0.39 24.46 22.17
C LEU A 24 -1.07 24.47 21.70
N LEU A 25 -1.75 23.31 21.72
CA LEU A 25 -3.15 23.19 21.33
C LEU A 25 -4.10 23.88 22.32
N ASN A 26 -3.77 23.91 23.61
CA ASN A 26 -4.54 24.66 24.60
C ASN A 26 -4.46 26.18 24.39
N VAL A 27 -3.32 26.68 23.92
CA VAL A 27 -3.15 28.11 23.59
C VAL A 27 -3.82 28.45 22.27
N ASP A 28 -3.62 27.64 21.24
CA ASP A 28 -4.24 27.82 19.93
C ASP A 28 -4.62 26.47 19.28
N PRO A 29 -5.89 26.06 19.38
CA PRO A 29 -6.37 24.82 18.76
C PRO A 29 -6.21 24.78 17.23
N LYS A 30 -6.08 25.93 16.55
CA LYS A 30 -5.90 25.98 15.09
C LYS A 30 -4.55 25.42 14.66
N LEU A 31 -3.58 25.32 15.58
CA LEU A 31 -2.27 24.72 15.29
C LEU A 31 -2.40 23.26 14.85
N ALA A 32 -3.44 22.54 15.26
CA ALA A 32 -3.73 21.17 14.78
C ALA A 32 -3.89 21.09 13.25
N ASN A 33 -4.29 22.18 12.60
CA ASN A 33 -4.52 22.26 11.16
C ASN A 33 -3.46 23.11 10.43
N ARG A 34 -2.37 23.48 11.10
CA ARG A 34 -1.30 24.28 10.50
C ARG A 34 -0.50 23.44 9.52
N LYS A 35 -0.39 23.89 8.27
CA LYS A 35 0.49 23.28 7.27
C LYS A 35 1.94 23.75 7.45
N ASP A 36 2.88 22.82 7.32
CA ASP A 36 4.30 23.15 7.09
C ASP A 36 4.59 23.42 5.62
N ASP A 37 5.87 23.57 5.27
CA ASP A 37 6.30 23.90 3.91
C ASP A 37 6.07 22.73 2.90
N ASP A 38 5.80 21.51 3.38
CA ASP A 38 5.40 20.34 2.57
C ASP A 38 3.88 20.09 2.61
N GLY A 39 3.12 21.06 3.14
CA GLY A 39 1.68 20.95 3.31
C GLY A 39 1.25 20.00 4.43
N ARG A 40 2.18 19.47 5.22
CA ARG A 40 1.87 18.51 6.28
C ARG A 40 1.30 19.21 7.49
N LEU A 41 0.20 18.65 8.00
CA LEU A 41 -0.32 18.94 9.33
C LEU A 41 0.47 18.18 10.41
N PRO A 42 0.40 18.62 11.69
CA PRO A 42 1.03 17.91 12.82
C PRO A 42 0.66 16.43 12.93
N ILE A 43 -0.56 16.05 12.52
CA ILE A 43 -1.01 14.65 12.50
C ILE A 43 -0.15 13.77 11.58
N HIS A 44 0.29 14.27 10.41
CA HIS A 44 1.15 13.49 9.51
C HIS A 44 2.48 13.17 10.18
N TRP A 45 3.06 14.13 10.92
CA TRP A 45 4.29 13.91 11.68
C TRP A 45 4.07 12.94 12.84
N ALA A 46 3.02 13.13 13.64
CA ALA A 46 2.68 12.24 14.76
C ALA A 46 2.51 10.79 14.28
N VAL A 47 1.77 10.58 13.19
CA VAL A 47 1.55 9.25 12.61
C VAL A 47 2.85 8.69 12.02
N SER A 48 3.62 9.47 11.25
CA SER A 48 4.88 9.01 10.65
C SER A 48 5.94 8.59 11.68
N SER A 49 5.87 9.18 12.87
CA SER A 49 6.77 8.90 14.00
C SER A 49 6.16 7.92 15.01
N ASN A 50 5.06 7.26 14.66
CA ASN A 50 4.31 6.30 15.48
C ASN A 50 3.94 6.80 16.90
N GLN A 51 3.57 8.09 17.01
CA GLN A 51 3.22 8.73 18.28
C GLN A 51 1.72 8.58 18.57
N PHE A 52 1.33 7.44 19.14
CA PHE A 52 -0.07 7.07 19.33
C PHE A 52 -0.84 8.07 20.22
N GLU A 53 -0.28 8.46 21.36
CA GLU A 53 -0.95 9.34 22.33
C GLU A 53 -1.16 10.75 21.76
N ILE A 54 -0.17 11.26 21.01
CA ILE A 54 -0.26 12.54 20.32
C ILE A 54 -1.28 12.46 19.18
N THR A 55 -1.28 11.35 18.43
CA THR A 55 -2.30 11.12 17.39
C THR A 55 -3.69 11.13 18.02
N ASN A 56 -3.88 10.42 19.14
CA ASN A 56 -5.16 10.37 19.86
C ASN A 56 -5.63 11.77 20.32
N LEU A 57 -4.70 12.62 20.78
CA LEU A 57 -4.97 14.01 21.13
C LEU A 57 -5.42 14.85 19.92
N LEU A 58 -4.78 14.66 18.77
CA LEU A 58 -5.06 15.40 17.53
C LEU A 58 -6.40 14.97 16.90
N VAL A 59 -6.73 13.67 16.91
CA VAL A 59 -8.02 13.19 16.37
C VAL A 59 -9.22 13.51 17.27
N ALA A 60 -8.98 13.98 18.49
CA ALA A 60 -10.01 14.45 19.42
C ALA A 60 -10.40 15.91 19.20
N GLN A 61 -9.69 16.64 18.32
CA GLN A 61 -10.00 18.04 18.02
C GLN A 61 -11.35 18.16 17.28
N LYS A 62 -12.12 19.21 17.60
CA LYS A 62 -13.50 19.40 17.12
C LYS A 62 -13.64 19.36 15.59
N ASN A 63 -12.64 19.85 14.86
CA ASN A 63 -12.64 19.95 13.41
C ASN A 63 -11.62 18.99 12.77
N PHE A 64 -11.40 17.83 13.40
CA PHE A 64 -10.52 16.81 12.85
C PHE A 64 -11.11 16.25 11.55
N ASP A 65 -10.30 16.28 10.49
CA ASP A 65 -10.57 15.66 9.20
C ASP A 65 -9.64 14.43 9.06
N PRO A 66 -10.18 13.19 9.06
CA PRO A 66 -9.37 11.98 8.94
C PRO A 66 -8.68 11.83 7.58
N ASP A 67 -9.19 12.52 6.56
CA ASP A 67 -8.78 12.37 5.16
C ASP A 67 -7.99 13.59 4.66
N VAL A 68 -7.52 14.43 5.59
CA VAL A 68 -6.64 15.54 5.25
C VAL A 68 -5.39 15.04 4.52
N GLN A 69 -5.01 15.74 3.45
CA GLN A 69 -3.86 15.40 2.62
C GLN A 69 -2.73 16.43 2.77
N ASP A 70 -1.50 15.96 2.81
CA ASP A 70 -0.31 16.78 2.57
C ASP A 70 -0.18 17.16 1.07
N ASP A 71 0.84 17.94 0.70
CA ASP A 71 0.97 18.40 -0.69
C ASP A 71 1.30 17.26 -1.68
N SER A 72 1.65 16.08 -1.17
CA SER A 72 1.84 14.85 -1.95
C SER A 72 0.59 13.96 -1.98
N GLY A 73 -0.52 14.39 -1.37
CA GLY A 73 -1.78 13.66 -1.32
C GLY A 73 -1.82 12.58 -0.22
N TRP A 74 -0.85 12.54 0.70
CA TRP A 74 -0.84 11.49 1.73
C TRP A 74 -1.84 11.80 2.83
N THR A 75 -2.72 10.85 3.12
CA THR A 75 -3.57 10.89 4.31
C THR A 75 -2.86 10.29 5.53
N PRO A 76 -3.28 10.62 6.75
CA PRO A 76 -2.83 9.94 7.96
C PRO A 76 -2.96 8.42 7.87
N LEU A 77 -4.06 7.90 7.29
CA LEU A 77 -4.26 6.45 7.16
C LEU A 77 -3.20 5.82 6.26
N MET A 78 -2.87 6.43 5.11
CA MET A 78 -1.83 5.91 4.22
C MET A 78 -0.46 5.86 4.89
N ILE A 79 -0.12 6.90 5.69
CA ILE A 79 1.12 6.93 6.46
C ILE A 79 1.12 5.81 7.51
N ALA A 80 0.04 5.66 8.29
CA ALA A 80 -0.08 4.63 9.32
C ALA A 80 0.09 3.22 8.75
N VAL A 81 -0.46 2.94 7.57
CA VAL A 81 -0.32 1.66 6.86
C VAL A 81 1.12 1.44 6.36
N SER A 82 1.86 2.50 6.08
CA SER A 82 3.19 2.43 5.45
C SER A 82 4.35 2.30 6.44
N ILE A 83 4.12 2.58 7.72
CA ILE A 83 5.13 2.48 8.78
C ILE A 83 5.11 1.08 9.43
N LYS A 84 6.22 0.75 10.09
CA LYS A 84 6.31 -0.45 10.92
C LYS A 84 5.54 -0.24 12.23
N ASP A 85 4.86 -1.30 12.72
CA ASP A 85 4.14 -1.32 13.99
C ASP A 85 3.03 -0.24 14.09
N GLY A 86 2.41 0.10 12.95
CA GLY A 86 1.39 1.15 12.80
C GLY A 86 -0.06 0.68 13.00
N GLU A 87 -0.30 -0.59 13.35
CA GLU A 87 -1.63 -1.21 13.39
C GLU A 87 -2.60 -0.48 14.33
N LYS A 88 -2.10 0.00 15.48
CA LYS A 88 -2.93 0.78 16.42
C LYS A 88 -3.37 2.11 15.83
N LEU A 89 -2.51 2.76 15.04
CA LEU A 89 -2.84 4.01 14.36
C LEU A 89 -3.86 3.76 13.23
N VAL A 90 -3.71 2.66 12.50
CA VAL A 90 -4.71 2.20 11.53
C VAL A 90 -6.07 2.04 12.20
N ASP A 91 -6.14 1.31 13.32
CA ASP A 91 -7.40 1.09 14.04
C ASP A 91 -8.02 2.40 14.54
N LEU A 92 -7.19 3.31 15.08
CA LEU A 92 -7.63 4.62 15.53
C LEU A 92 -8.22 5.45 14.38
N LEU A 93 -7.52 5.53 13.26
CA LEU A 93 -7.92 6.36 12.11
C LEU A 93 -9.17 5.79 11.42
N LEU A 94 -9.26 4.47 11.25
CA LEU A 94 -10.47 3.81 10.76
C LEU A 94 -11.66 4.03 11.72
N GLY A 95 -11.43 3.95 13.03
CA GLY A 95 -12.44 4.27 14.06
C GLY A 95 -12.91 5.73 14.04
N LYS A 96 -12.15 6.63 13.40
CA LYS A 96 -12.50 8.03 13.16
C LYS A 96 -13.10 8.28 11.78
N GLY A 97 -13.33 7.22 11.00
CA GLY A 97 -14.01 7.29 9.71
C GLY A 97 -13.12 7.66 8.52
N ALA A 98 -11.80 7.42 8.61
CA ALA A 98 -10.91 7.60 7.46
C ALA A 98 -11.36 6.80 6.24
N ASP A 99 -11.44 7.44 5.08
CA ASP A 99 -11.78 6.79 3.82
C ASP A 99 -10.59 5.97 3.30
N VAL A 100 -10.80 4.65 3.24
CA VAL A 100 -9.83 3.67 2.77
C VAL A 100 -9.54 3.76 1.26
N ASN A 101 -10.35 4.49 0.51
CA ASN A 101 -10.26 4.65 -0.95
C ASN A 101 -9.66 5.98 -1.40
N GLU A 102 -9.26 6.85 -0.47
CA GLU A 102 -8.50 8.05 -0.79
C GLU A 102 -7.25 7.71 -1.61
N LYS A 103 -6.85 8.66 -2.45
CA LYS A 103 -5.73 8.49 -3.38
C LYS A 103 -4.71 9.60 -3.18
N ASN A 104 -3.45 9.21 -2.99
CA ASN A 104 -2.36 10.18 -3.03
C ASN A 104 -2.11 10.67 -4.47
N ASN A 105 -1.18 11.61 -4.63
CA ASN A 105 -0.86 12.15 -5.95
C ASN A 105 -0.38 11.05 -6.90
N SER A 106 0.29 10.01 -6.44
CA SER A 106 0.68 8.85 -7.27
C SER A 106 -0.49 7.93 -7.64
N GLY A 107 -1.71 8.24 -7.21
CA GLY A 107 -2.90 7.43 -7.43
C GLY A 107 -3.00 6.20 -6.53
N GLN A 108 -2.16 6.09 -5.51
CA GLN A 108 -2.11 4.94 -4.60
C GLN A 108 -3.09 5.12 -3.44
N THR A 109 -3.70 4.01 -3.03
CA THR A 109 -4.60 3.92 -1.88
C THR A 109 -3.91 3.22 -0.69
N ALA A 110 -4.55 3.25 0.49
CA ALA A 110 -4.09 2.48 1.65
C ALA A 110 -3.83 1.00 1.32
N LEU A 111 -4.67 0.37 0.48
CA LEU A 111 -4.52 -1.04 0.10
C LEU A 111 -3.26 -1.31 -0.75
N HIS A 112 -2.81 -0.34 -1.56
CA HIS A 112 -1.54 -0.47 -2.29
C HIS A 112 -0.35 -0.54 -1.33
N PHE A 113 -0.38 0.29 -0.28
CA PHE A 113 0.68 0.31 0.74
C PHE A 113 0.66 -0.96 1.59
N ALA A 114 -0.52 -1.43 2.02
CA ALA A 114 -0.66 -2.69 2.74
C ALA A 114 -0.09 -3.88 1.95
N ALA A 115 -0.37 -3.94 0.64
CA ALA A 115 0.21 -4.94 -0.25
C ALA A 115 1.73 -4.83 -0.37
N SER A 116 2.25 -3.61 -0.56
CA SER A 116 3.70 -3.35 -0.69
C SER A 116 4.48 -3.65 0.60
N LYS A 117 3.82 -3.53 1.76
CA LYS A 117 4.39 -3.84 3.08
C LYS A 117 4.13 -5.27 3.53
N ASN A 118 3.46 -6.08 2.72
CA ASN A 118 3.03 -7.43 3.07
C ASN A 118 2.26 -7.50 4.41
N ASN A 119 1.47 -6.46 4.73
CA ASN A 119 0.70 -6.40 5.96
C ASN A 119 -0.71 -6.96 5.73
N LEU A 120 -0.82 -8.29 5.83
CA LEU A 120 -2.06 -9.03 5.53
C LEU A 120 -3.21 -8.64 6.46
N ASP A 121 -2.93 -8.41 7.74
CA ASP A 121 -3.95 -8.07 8.73
C ASP A 121 -4.54 -6.69 8.47
N VAL A 122 -3.70 -5.70 8.15
CA VAL A 122 -4.16 -4.38 7.72
C VAL A 122 -4.94 -4.47 6.42
N ALA A 123 -4.50 -5.26 5.43
CA ALA A 123 -5.26 -5.44 4.19
C ALA A 123 -6.66 -6.02 4.44
N ARG A 124 -6.81 -7.00 5.35
CA ARG A 124 -8.14 -7.51 5.75
C ARG A 124 -8.98 -6.42 6.39
N LYS A 125 -8.43 -5.67 7.36
CA LYS A 125 -9.13 -4.56 8.02
C LYS A 125 -9.64 -3.54 7.00
N LEU A 126 -8.83 -3.17 6.00
CA LEU A 126 -9.22 -2.24 4.94
C LEU A 126 -10.34 -2.79 4.06
N LEU A 127 -10.26 -4.08 3.68
CA LEU A 127 -11.27 -4.75 2.85
C LEU A 127 -12.59 -4.99 3.60
N ASP A 128 -12.57 -5.05 4.94
CA ASP A 128 -13.74 -5.26 5.79
C ASP A 128 -14.45 -3.96 6.20
N GLN A 129 -13.93 -2.78 5.82
CA GLN A 129 -14.57 -1.49 6.07
C GLN A 129 -15.90 -1.32 5.33
N LYS A 130 -16.68 -0.29 5.71
CA LYS A 130 -17.95 0.07 5.08
C LYS A 130 -17.97 1.58 4.74
N PRO A 131 -17.80 1.96 3.46
CA PRO A 131 -17.54 1.11 2.29
C PRO A 131 -16.17 0.40 2.35
N PRO A 132 -16.02 -0.76 1.69
CA PRO A 132 -14.76 -1.51 1.70
C PRO A 132 -13.70 -0.84 0.82
N ALA A 133 -12.43 -1.14 1.09
CA ALA A 133 -11.35 -0.77 0.19
C ALA A 133 -11.51 -1.47 -1.17
N SER A 134 -11.32 -0.73 -2.25
CA SER A 134 -11.37 -1.27 -3.61
C SER A 134 -10.01 -1.82 -4.03
N ALA A 135 -9.95 -3.12 -4.32
CA ALA A 135 -8.81 -3.75 -4.97
C ALA A 135 -8.74 -3.48 -6.50
N ARG A 136 -9.64 -2.63 -7.03
CA ARG A 136 -9.76 -2.29 -8.46
C ARG A 136 -9.29 -0.87 -8.78
N VAL A 137 -8.57 -0.22 -7.87
CA VAL A 137 -7.96 1.09 -8.12
C VAL A 137 -6.58 0.89 -8.76
N ARG A 138 -6.33 1.62 -9.84
CA ARG A 138 -5.01 1.73 -10.46
C ARG A 138 -4.27 2.97 -9.96
N ASP A 139 -3.00 2.79 -9.64
CA ASP A 139 -2.07 3.90 -9.45
C ASP A 139 -1.62 4.51 -10.80
N ARG A 140 -0.76 5.54 -10.77
CA ARG A 140 -0.26 6.21 -11.98
C ARG A 140 0.61 5.33 -12.88
N ARG A 141 1.14 4.21 -12.37
CA ARG A 141 1.83 3.20 -13.18
C ARG A 141 0.85 2.18 -13.75
N GLY A 142 -0.46 2.34 -13.53
CA GLY A 142 -1.47 1.37 -13.94
C GLY A 142 -1.54 0.15 -13.01
N GLN A 143 -0.77 0.13 -11.92
CA GLN A 143 -0.68 -1.01 -11.04
C GLN A 143 -1.84 -1.05 -10.05
N TYR A 144 -2.34 -2.25 -9.81
CA TYR A 144 -3.27 -2.57 -8.74
C TYR A 144 -2.50 -3.05 -7.49
N ALA A 145 -3.16 -3.10 -6.34
CA ALA A 145 -2.60 -3.73 -5.14
C ALA A 145 -2.13 -5.18 -5.39
N LEU A 146 -2.78 -5.91 -6.33
CA LEU A 146 -2.36 -7.26 -6.73
C LEU A 146 -0.97 -7.30 -7.37
N HIS A 147 -0.60 -6.29 -8.17
CA HIS A 147 0.74 -6.20 -8.77
C HIS A 147 1.80 -6.04 -7.67
N ARG A 148 1.51 -5.18 -6.69
CA ARG A 148 2.39 -5.00 -5.51
C ARG A 148 2.54 -6.30 -4.74
N ALA A 149 1.43 -6.98 -4.41
CA ALA A 149 1.45 -8.24 -3.66
C ALA A 149 2.25 -9.33 -4.37
N ALA A 150 2.14 -9.41 -5.70
CA ALA A 150 2.90 -10.34 -6.52
C ALA A 150 4.40 -10.01 -6.53
N ALA A 151 4.76 -8.74 -6.70
CA ALA A 151 6.15 -8.29 -6.71
C ALA A 151 6.88 -8.48 -5.36
N VAL A 152 6.15 -8.53 -4.23
CA VAL A 152 6.77 -8.85 -2.91
C VAL A 152 6.68 -10.35 -2.57
N GLY A 153 6.08 -11.18 -3.43
CA GLY A 153 5.98 -12.62 -3.22
C GLY A 153 5.02 -13.04 -2.11
N SER A 154 4.00 -12.21 -1.82
CA SER A 154 3.03 -12.53 -0.78
C SER A 154 1.88 -13.37 -1.33
N THR A 155 2.08 -14.68 -1.37
CA THR A 155 1.04 -15.65 -1.73
C THR A 155 -0.26 -15.47 -0.92
N PRO A 156 -0.24 -15.24 0.41
CA PRO A 156 -1.47 -14.98 1.17
C PRO A 156 -2.19 -13.70 0.76
N MET A 157 -1.46 -12.62 0.46
CA MET A 157 -2.04 -11.35 0.02
C MET A 157 -2.61 -11.48 -1.39
N VAL A 158 -1.91 -12.15 -2.31
CA VAL A 158 -2.42 -12.48 -3.65
C VAL A 158 -3.74 -13.24 -3.54
N ASN A 159 -3.80 -14.30 -2.74
CA ASN A 159 -5.02 -15.08 -2.52
C ASN A 159 -6.16 -14.24 -1.92
N LEU A 160 -5.85 -13.32 -1.00
CA LEU A 160 -6.82 -12.39 -0.43
C LEU A 160 -7.41 -11.45 -1.49
N LEU A 161 -6.55 -10.91 -2.37
CA LEU A 161 -6.91 -9.90 -3.37
C LEU A 161 -7.61 -10.50 -4.61
N ILE A 162 -7.32 -11.75 -4.98
CA ILE A 162 -8.04 -12.42 -6.08
C ILE A 162 -9.31 -13.13 -5.58
N GLY A 163 -9.37 -13.47 -4.29
CA GLY A 163 -10.49 -14.16 -3.68
C GLY A 163 -11.82 -13.44 -3.94
N GLN A 164 -12.82 -14.18 -4.42
CA GLN A 164 -14.14 -13.67 -4.82
C GLN A 164 -14.09 -12.59 -5.94
N GLY A 165 -13.03 -12.58 -6.76
CA GLY A 165 -12.92 -11.65 -7.90
C GLY A 165 -12.71 -10.19 -7.51
N LYS A 166 -12.13 -9.92 -6.33
CA LYS A 166 -11.89 -8.56 -5.83
C LYS A 166 -10.96 -7.75 -6.73
N SER A 167 -9.87 -8.36 -7.21
CA SER A 167 -8.89 -7.75 -8.11
C SER A 167 -8.94 -8.41 -9.50
N PRO A 168 -8.77 -7.65 -10.60
CA PRO A 168 -8.62 -8.23 -11.92
C PRO A 168 -7.27 -8.97 -12.04
N LEU A 169 -7.34 -10.29 -12.28
CA LEU A 169 -6.17 -11.17 -12.30
C LEU A 169 -5.19 -10.86 -13.45
N ASN A 170 -5.72 -10.68 -14.66
CA ASN A 170 -4.95 -10.52 -15.89
C ASN A 170 -4.86 -9.06 -16.37
N ALA A 171 -5.21 -8.10 -15.51
CA ALA A 171 -5.01 -6.69 -15.87
C ALA A 171 -3.51 -6.39 -15.96
N THR A 172 -3.16 -5.55 -16.93
CA THR A 172 -1.78 -5.09 -17.12
C THR A 172 -1.59 -3.71 -16.51
N ASP A 173 -0.38 -3.44 -16.05
CA ASP A 173 0.09 -2.10 -15.75
C ASP A 173 0.54 -1.35 -17.03
N SER A 174 1.22 -0.21 -16.87
CA SER A 174 1.64 0.63 -18.00
C SER A 174 2.74 0.01 -18.85
N ASP A 175 3.47 -0.97 -18.31
CA ASP A 175 4.54 -1.69 -19.01
C ASP A 175 3.99 -2.97 -19.67
N GLY A 176 2.66 -3.16 -19.67
CA GLY A 176 2.01 -4.35 -20.19
C GLY A 176 2.13 -5.56 -19.27
N GLN A 177 2.70 -5.40 -18.07
CA GLN A 177 2.98 -6.50 -17.16
C GLN A 177 1.75 -6.84 -16.32
N THR A 178 1.43 -8.14 -16.22
CA THR A 178 0.41 -8.66 -15.29
C THR A 178 1.02 -8.97 -13.92
N ALA A 179 0.20 -9.29 -12.92
CA ALA A 179 0.69 -9.77 -11.64
C ALA A 179 1.59 -11.03 -11.77
N LEU A 180 1.35 -11.89 -12.76
CA LEU A 180 2.21 -13.05 -13.02
C LEU A 180 3.62 -12.63 -13.47
N HIS A 181 3.74 -11.61 -14.33
CA HIS A 181 5.03 -11.07 -14.73
C HIS A 181 5.83 -10.60 -13.52
N HIS A 182 5.22 -9.79 -12.64
CA HIS A 182 5.85 -9.29 -11.41
C HIS A 182 6.29 -10.41 -10.48
N ALA A 183 5.46 -11.43 -10.25
CA ALA A 183 5.83 -12.57 -9.40
C ALA A 183 7.02 -13.37 -9.96
N ILE A 184 7.05 -13.61 -11.27
CA ILE A 184 8.13 -14.39 -11.90
C ILE A 184 9.43 -13.58 -11.96
N ALA A 185 9.36 -12.31 -12.37
CA ALA A 185 10.52 -11.43 -12.51
C ALA A 185 11.28 -11.25 -11.18
N GLU A 186 10.55 -11.16 -10.07
CA GLU A 186 11.12 -11.03 -8.72
C GLU A 186 11.49 -12.39 -8.08
N GLY A 187 11.34 -13.50 -8.81
CA GLY A 187 11.75 -14.84 -8.36
C GLY A 187 10.77 -15.52 -7.41
N HIS A 188 9.54 -15.03 -7.29
CA HIS A 188 8.53 -15.53 -6.35
C HIS A 188 7.73 -16.70 -6.90
N GLY A 189 8.40 -17.85 -7.09
CA GLY A 189 7.82 -19.06 -7.69
C GLY A 189 6.51 -19.53 -7.06
N ASP A 190 6.41 -19.57 -5.73
CA ASP A 190 5.18 -19.99 -5.04
C ASP A 190 3.99 -19.05 -5.31
N THR A 191 4.27 -17.74 -5.41
CA THR A 191 3.26 -16.74 -5.75
C THR A 191 2.87 -16.84 -7.22
N ALA A 192 3.83 -17.07 -8.12
CA ALA A 192 3.57 -17.33 -9.53
C ALA A 192 2.67 -18.56 -9.70
N VAL A 193 2.98 -19.67 -9.02
CA VAL A 193 2.16 -20.88 -9.02
C VAL A 193 0.75 -20.60 -8.49
N ALA A 194 0.59 -19.80 -7.43
CA ALA A 194 -0.73 -19.44 -6.93
C ALA A 194 -1.55 -18.63 -7.95
N LEU A 195 -0.91 -17.71 -8.68
CA LEU A 195 -1.54 -16.96 -9.77
C LEU A 195 -1.94 -17.88 -10.94
N LEU A 196 -1.07 -18.82 -11.33
CA LEU A 196 -1.35 -19.81 -12.36
C LEU A 196 -2.56 -20.69 -11.99
N LYS A 197 -2.61 -21.19 -10.75
CA LYS A 197 -3.76 -21.94 -10.21
C LYS A 197 -5.05 -21.13 -10.21
N ALA A 198 -4.95 -19.81 -10.09
CA ALA A 198 -6.09 -18.91 -10.16
C ALA A 198 -6.53 -18.59 -11.60
N GLY A 199 -5.84 -19.12 -12.63
CA GLY A 199 -6.15 -18.90 -14.04
C GLY A 199 -5.45 -17.68 -14.66
N ALA A 200 -4.25 -17.34 -14.18
CA ALA A 200 -3.46 -16.28 -14.80
C ALA A 200 -3.10 -16.64 -16.25
N GLU A 201 -3.28 -15.70 -17.18
CA GLU A 201 -2.91 -15.85 -18.58
C GLU A 201 -1.38 -16.00 -18.72
N THR A 202 -0.95 -17.10 -19.36
CA THR A 202 0.46 -17.47 -19.50
C THR A 202 1.07 -16.98 -20.82
N ASP A 203 0.22 -16.65 -21.80
CA ASP A 203 0.57 -16.20 -23.16
C ASP A 203 0.54 -14.68 -23.32
N LYS A 204 0.15 -13.94 -22.27
CA LYS A 204 0.15 -12.48 -22.27
C LYS A 204 1.59 -11.97 -22.34
N LYS A 205 1.86 -11.13 -23.34
CA LYS A 205 3.14 -10.45 -23.49
C LYS A 205 3.11 -9.05 -22.89
N ASP A 206 4.22 -8.65 -22.29
CA ASP A 206 4.47 -7.28 -21.87
C ASP A 206 4.76 -6.35 -23.07
N ALA A 207 5.04 -5.07 -22.81
CA ALA A 207 5.32 -4.09 -23.84
C ALA A 207 6.58 -4.37 -24.67
N ASP A 208 7.53 -5.15 -24.12
CA ASP A 208 8.76 -5.57 -24.78
C ASP A 208 8.59 -6.89 -25.54
N GLY A 209 7.41 -7.52 -25.45
CA GLY A 209 7.07 -8.74 -26.15
C GLY A 209 7.45 -10.02 -25.40
N ASN A 210 7.86 -9.91 -24.14
CA ASN A 210 8.25 -11.03 -23.28
C ASN A 210 7.02 -11.67 -22.63
N LEU A 211 7.04 -13.00 -22.49
CA LEU A 211 6.10 -13.72 -21.64
C LEU A 211 6.53 -13.60 -20.18
N ALA A 212 5.62 -13.81 -19.24
CA ALA A 212 5.96 -13.80 -17.81
C ALA A 212 7.11 -14.79 -17.48
N ILE A 213 7.11 -15.98 -18.10
CA ILE A 213 8.15 -17.00 -17.89
C ILE A 213 9.52 -16.59 -18.44
N ASP A 214 9.56 -15.72 -19.45
CA ASP A 214 10.80 -15.21 -20.05
C ASP A 214 11.53 -14.25 -19.09
N LEU A 215 10.81 -13.69 -18.11
CA LEU A 215 11.36 -12.76 -17.11
C LEU A 215 11.97 -13.46 -15.89
N ALA A 216 11.97 -14.79 -15.82
CA ALA A 216 12.52 -15.51 -14.67
C ALA A 216 13.99 -15.13 -14.41
N PRO A 217 14.39 -14.78 -13.17
CA PRO A 217 15.70 -14.22 -12.88
C PRO A 217 16.84 -15.24 -13.07
N ASP A 218 16.53 -16.53 -12.97
CA ASP A 218 17.47 -17.62 -13.20
C ASP A 218 16.76 -18.89 -13.67
N ARG A 219 17.56 -19.87 -14.10
CA ARG A 219 17.11 -21.16 -14.62
C ARG A 219 16.40 -22.02 -13.57
N GLU A 220 16.78 -21.92 -12.31
CA GLU A 220 16.20 -22.75 -11.25
C GLU A 220 14.79 -22.29 -10.90
N VAL A 221 14.56 -20.97 -10.79
CA VAL A 221 13.21 -20.40 -10.63
C VAL A 221 12.33 -20.78 -11.82
N ARG A 222 12.84 -20.60 -13.05
CA ARG A 222 12.10 -20.98 -14.27
C ARG A 222 11.69 -22.44 -14.24
N LYS A 223 12.65 -23.34 -13.98
CA LYS A 223 12.41 -24.79 -13.93
C LYS A 223 11.44 -25.16 -12.81
N TYR A 224 11.52 -24.52 -11.65
CA TYR A 224 10.57 -24.74 -10.56
C TYR A 224 9.14 -24.42 -11.00
N ILE A 225 8.93 -23.24 -11.59
CA ILE A 225 7.60 -22.81 -12.06
C ILE A 225 7.09 -23.75 -13.16
N GLU A 226 7.92 -24.10 -14.13
CA GLU A 226 7.57 -25.04 -15.21
C GLU A 226 7.13 -26.40 -14.66
N GLN A 227 7.92 -26.98 -13.75
CA GLN A 227 7.62 -28.29 -13.16
C GLN A 227 6.34 -28.27 -12.32
N VAL A 228 6.12 -27.19 -11.56
CA VAL A 228 4.92 -27.09 -10.72
C VAL A 228 3.69 -26.79 -11.57
N ALA A 229 3.79 -25.94 -12.59
CA ALA A 229 2.71 -25.70 -13.54
C ALA A 229 2.29 -26.99 -14.26
N GLU A 230 3.25 -27.78 -14.75
CA GLU A 230 2.98 -29.07 -15.41
C GLU A 230 2.25 -30.04 -14.47
N ARG A 231 2.71 -30.17 -13.21
CA ARG A 231 2.05 -31.02 -12.20
C ARG A 231 0.61 -30.62 -11.90
N GLU A 232 0.31 -29.34 -12.03
CA GLU A 232 -1.01 -28.76 -11.78
C GLU A 232 -1.87 -28.67 -13.05
N GLY A 233 -1.35 -29.18 -14.19
CA GLY A 233 -2.06 -29.19 -15.48
C GLY A 233 -2.18 -27.82 -16.15
N VAL A 234 -1.30 -26.88 -15.81
CA VAL A 234 -1.24 -25.55 -16.43
C VAL A 234 -0.22 -25.58 -17.56
N ASP A 235 -0.68 -25.29 -18.79
CA ASP A 235 0.18 -25.19 -19.96
C ASP A 235 0.91 -23.84 -19.96
N LEU A 236 2.24 -23.90 -20.04
CA LEU A 236 3.08 -22.73 -20.19
C LEU A 236 3.59 -22.68 -21.63
N PRO A 237 3.45 -21.55 -22.33
CA PRO A 237 4.04 -21.39 -23.66
C PRO A 237 5.55 -21.64 -23.57
N SER A 238 6.10 -22.22 -24.63
CA SER A 238 7.54 -22.43 -24.76
C SER A 238 8.22 -21.05 -24.78
N GLY A 239 8.73 -20.64 -23.62
CA GLY A 239 9.46 -19.38 -23.49
C GLY A 239 10.67 -19.35 -24.41
N SER A 240 11.07 -18.15 -24.81
CA SER A 240 12.22 -17.95 -25.67
C SER A 240 13.46 -18.57 -25.01
N SER A 241 14.09 -19.52 -25.68
CA SER A 241 15.36 -20.09 -25.23
C SER A 241 16.45 -19.06 -25.48
N ALA A 242 16.78 -18.29 -24.44
CA ALA A 242 18.02 -17.52 -24.38
C ALA A 242 19.10 -18.33 -23.65
#